data_AF-A0A6N2N812-F1
#
_entry.id   AF-A0A6N2N812-F1
#
_cell.length_a   1.000
_cell.length_b   1.000
_cell.length_c   1.000
_cell.angle_alpha   90.00
_cell.angle_beta   90.00
_cell.angle_gamma   90.00
#
_symmetry.space_group_name_H-M   'P 1'
#
loop_
_entity.id
_entity.type
_entity.pdbx_description
1 polymer ?
#
loop_
_entity_poly.entity_id
_entity_poly.type
_entity_poly.pdbx_seq_one_letter_code
_entity_poly.pdbx_strand_id
1 'polypeptide(L)'
;MPLKACKMFSNPTSAPKAPSRYCQKTLHLLENFKTLVVMGDEPDREILKMVARTTIRTKLYEALADQLTDIVVNSVLCIRKPEEAIDLFMVEIMHMRHKFDVEGLVLDHGSRHPDMKRRAENCFILTCNVSLEYEKRIFLLKCRAEGGNGCSLKASGR
;
A
#
# COMPACT_ATOMS: atom_id res chain seq x y z
N MET A 1 25.60 1.56 -52.78
CA MET A 1 26.68 1.81 -51.79
C MET A 1 26.73 0.62 -50.84
N PRO A 2 27.88 -0.03 -50.63
CA PRO A 2 27.92 -1.33 -49.96
C PRO A 2 27.85 -1.19 -48.44
N LEU A 3 26.91 -1.90 -47.83
CA LEU A 3 26.81 -2.12 -46.38
C LEU A 3 28.00 -2.98 -45.94
N LYS A 4 28.99 -2.36 -45.28
CA LYS A 4 30.05 -3.11 -44.58
C LYS A 4 29.42 -3.78 -43.36
N ALA A 5 29.21 -5.10 -43.46
CA ALA A 5 28.98 -5.96 -42.31
C ALA A 5 30.21 -5.89 -41.39
N CYS A 6 30.09 -5.10 -40.31
CA CYS A 6 31.12 -5.00 -39.30
C CYS A 6 31.10 -6.29 -38.48
N LYS A 7 32.09 -7.17 -38.69
CA LYS A 7 32.40 -8.30 -37.83
C LYS A 7 32.56 -7.80 -36.39
N MET A 8 31.56 -8.03 -35.54
CA MET A 8 31.72 -7.99 -34.08
C MET A 8 31.72 -9.43 -33.56
N PHE A 9 32.82 -10.14 -33.78
CA PHE A 9 33.22 -11.23 -32.89
C PHE A 9 34.24 -10.64 -31.93
N SER A 10 33.76 -10.04 -30.84
CA SER A 10 34.58 -9.63 -29.71
C SER A 10 34.46 -10.66 -28.59
N ASN A 11 35.60 -11.16 -28.12
CA ASN A 11 35.76 -12.15 -27.07
C ASN A 11 34.89 -11.87 -25.81
N PRO A 12 34.37 -12.92 -25.12
CA PRO A 12 33.42 -12.78 -24.02
C PRO A 12 34.01 -12.25 -22.69
N THR A 13 35.31 -11.95 -22.62
CA THR A 13 36.00 -11.59 -21.37
C THR A 13 36.16 -10.09 -21.12
N SER A 14 35.70 -9.21 -22.02
CA SER A 14 35.76 -7.74 -21.85
C SER A 14 34.41 -7.10 -21.59
N ALA A 15 33.47 -7.80 -20.93
CA ALA A 15 32.24 -7.20 -20.46
C ALA A 15 32.58 -6.02 -19.52
N PRO A 16 32.31 -4.76 -19.90
CA PRO A 16 32.66 -3.63 -19.06
C PRO A 16 31.78 -3.68 -17.80
N LYS A 17 32.40 -3.68 -16.62
CA LYS A 17 31.74 -3.57 -15.30
C LYS A 17 31.19 -2.17 -15.01
N ALA A 18 30.85 -1.41 -16.05
CA ALA A 18 30.19 -0.11 -16.00
C ALA A 18 29.00 -0.19 -16.95
N PRO A 19 27.84 0.48 -16.69
CA PRO A 19 26.70 0.44 -17.60
C PRO A 19 27.21 0.76 -19.00
N SER A 20 27.09 -0.24 -19.88
CA SER A 20 27.78 -0.22 -21.16
C SER A 20 27.47 1.10 -21.89
N ARG A 21 28.44 1.65 -22.61
CA ARG A 21 28.33 2.94 -23.34
C ARG A 21 27.08 3.03 -24.23
N TYR A 22 26.50 1.89 -24.60
CA TYR A 22 25.25 1.75 -25.33
C TYR A 22 24.02 2.04 -24.47
N CYS A 23 23.97 1.57 -23.21
CA CYS A 23 22.86 1.83 -22.29
C CYS A 23 22.65 3.33 -22.08
N GLN A 24 23.74 4.09 -21.91
CA GLN A 24 23.68 5.54 -21.74
C GLN A 24 23.11 6.26 -22.98
N LYS A 25 23.49 5.82 -24.18
CA LYS A 25 22.95 6.35 -25.43
C LYS A 25 21.47 6.03 -25.61
N THR A 26 21.05 4.83 -25.21
CA THR A 26 19.64 4.43 -25.26
C THR A 26 18.79 5.26 -24.30
N LEU A 27 19.27 5.54 -23.09
CA LEU A 27 18.56 6.40 -22.14
C LEU A 27 18.36 7.81 -22.69
N HIS A 28 19.40 8.41 -23.26
CA HIS A 28 19.31 9.73 -23.90
C HIS A 28 18.31 9.73 -25.07
N LEU A 29 18.22 8.63 -25.83
CA LEU A 29 17.22 8.50 -26.89
C LEU A 29 15.81 8.39 -26.33
N LEU A 30 15.60 7.59 -25.28
CA LEU A 30 14.30 7.44 -24.62
C LEU A 30 13.80 8.75 -24.00
N GLU A 31 14.71 9.57 -23.44
CA GLU A 31 14.38 10.89 -22.92
C GLU A 31 13.91 11.86 -24.00
N ASN A 32 14.44 11.76 -25.21
CA ASN A 32 13.99 12.58 -26.36
C ASN A 32 12.71 12.05 -26.99
N PHE A 33 12.45 10.73 -26.87
CA PHE A 33 11.29 10.08 -27.47
C PHE A 33 10.05 10.10 -26.57
N LYS A 34 10.20 10.34 -25.26
CA LYS A 34 9.07 10.39 -24.34
C LYS A 34 8.14 11.54 -24.72
N THR A 35 6.88 11.24 -24.95
CA THR A 35 5.83 12.25 -25.09
C THR A 35 5.43 12.68 -23.69
N LEU A 36 5.59 13.97 -23.39
CA LEU A 36 5.11 14.53 -22.13
C LEU A 36 3.59 14.56 -22.20
N VAL A 37 2.94 13.69 -21.44
CA VAL A 37 1.51 13.81 -21.18
C VAL A 37 1.37 15.05 -20.31
N VAL A 38 0.77 16.10 -20.86
CA VAL A 38 0.45 17.33 -20.14
C VAL A 38 -0.68 16.99 -19.19
N MET A 39 -0.34 16.42 -18.04
CA MET A 39 -1.22 16.46 -16.89
C MET A 39 -1.31 17.95 -16.52
N GLY A 40 -2.51 18.52 -16.46
CA GLY A 40 -2.67 19.81 -15.77
C GLY A 40 -2.36 19.66 -14.27
N ASP A 41 -2.90 20.55 -13.45
CA ASP A 41 -2.90 20.32 -11.99
C ASP A 41 -3.58 18.97 -11.63
N GLU A 42 -4.52 18.52 -12.47
CA GLU A 42 -5.20 17.24 -12.39
C GLU A 42 -4.75 16.26 -13.50
N PRO A 43 -4.53 14.98 -13.16
CA PRO A 43 -4.19 13.96 -14.14
C PRO A 43 -5.41 13.56 -14.98
N ASP A 44 -5.22 13.39 -16.29
CA ASP A 44 -6.24 12.84 -17.18
C ASP A 44 -6.56 11.41 -16.79
N ARG A 45 -7.70 11.22 -16.10
CA ARG A 45 -8.19 9.92 -15.64
C ARG A 45 -8.30 8.90 -16.77
N GLU A 46 -8.65 9.36 -17.98
CA GLU A 46 -8.82 8.48 -19.14
C GLU A 46 -7.50 7.89 -19.64
N ILE A 47 -6.42 8.69 -19.66
CA ILE A 47 -5.08 8.21 -20.02
C ILE A 47 -4.60 7.16 -19.00
N LEU A 48 -4.80 7.44 -17.71
CA LEU A 48 -4.48 6.47 -16.64
C LEU A 48 -5.27 5.18 -16.77
N LYS A 49 -6.56 5.25 -17.11
CA LYS A 49 -7.38 4.07 -17.42
C LYS A 49 -6.83 3.30 -18.61
N MET A 50 -6.42 3.96 -19.69
CA MET A 50 -5.85 3.25 -20.84
C MET A 50 -4.55 2.52 -20.47
N VAL A 51 -3.67 3.16 -19.71
CA VAL A 51 -2.41 2.54 -19.23
C VAL A 51 -2.71 1.34 -18.32
N ALA A 52 -3.58 1.50 -17.32
CA ALA A 52 -3.97 0.40 -16.45
C ALA A 52 -4.66 -0.75 -17.22
N ARG A 53 -5.54 -0.42 -18.17
CA ARG A 53 -6.27 -1.41 -18.97
C ARG A 53 -5.36 -2.27 -19.83
N THR A 54 -4.35 -1.67 -20.46
CA THR A 54 -3.36 -2.43 -21.26
C THR A 54 -2.58 -3.44 -20.42
N THR A 55 -2.30 -3.12 -19.16
CA THR A 55 -1.58 -4.06 -18.27
C THR A 55 -2.51 -5.15 -17.73
N ILE A 56 -3.74 -4.84 -17.32
CA ILE A 56 -4.64 -5.80 -16.67
C ILE A 56 -5.25 -6.79 -17.68
N ARG A 57 -5.60 -6.32 -18.90
CA ARG A 57 -6.22 -7.16 -19.94
C ARG A 57 -5.39 -8.37 -20.36
N THR A 58 -4.06 -8.31 -20.25
CA THR A 58 -3.24 -9.47 -20.66
C THR A 58 -3.22 -10.58 -19.61
N LYS A 59 -3.83 -10.39 -18.43
CA LYS A 59 -3.82 -11.34 -17.31
C LYS A 59 -5.21 -11.84 -16.94
N LEU A 60 -6.25 -11.07 -17.29
CA LEU A 60 -7.64 -11.32 -16.88
C LEU A 60 -8.59 -11.18 -18.05
N TYR A 61 -9.76 -11.81 -17.93
CA TYR A 61 -10.86 -11.66 -18.88
C TYR A 61 -11.32 -10.20 -18.97
N GLU A 62 -11.75 -9.78 -20.17
CA GLU A 62 -12.07 -8.38 -20.48
C GLU A 62 -13.08 -7.76 -19.50
N ALA A 63 -14.17 -8.47 -19.20
CA ALA A 63 -15.21 -7.97 -18.29
C ALA A 63 -14.68 -7.70 -16.87
N LEU A 64 -13.80 -8.56 -16.35
CA LEU A 64 -13.19 -8.39 -15.04
C LEU A 64 -12.06 -7.35 -15.08
N ALA A 65 -11.29 -7.32 -16.17
CA ALA A 65 -10.20 -6.38 -16.36
C ALA A 65 -10.70 -4.93 -16.37
N ASP A 66 -11.86 -4.68 -16.99
CA ASP A 66 -12.45 -3.36 -17.05
C ASP A 66 -12.89 -2.86 -15.67
N GLN A 67 -13.53 -3.74 -14.88
CA GLN A 67 -13.90 -3.42 -13.49
C GLN A 67 -12.67 -3.12 -12.62
N LEU A 68 -11.63 -3.95 -12.71
CA LEU A 68 -10.40 -3.75 -11.94
C LEU A 68 -9.61 -2.52 -12.38
N THR A 69 -9.66 -2.17 -13.67
CA THR A 69 -9.01 -0.96 -14.18
C THR A 69 -9.57 0.29 -13.50
N ASP A 70 -10.90 0.36 -13.36
CA ASP A 70 -11.54 1.49 -12.69
C ASP A 70 -11.18 1.57 -11.22
N ILE A 71 -11.17 0.42 -10.51
CA ILE A 71 -10.80 0.33 -9.10
C ILE A 71 -9.36 0.83 -8.89
N VAL A 72 -8.39 0.29 -9.66
CA VAL A 72 -6.97 0.64 -9.51
C VAL A 72 -6.73 2.14 -9.75
N VAL A 73 -7.36 2.71 -10.78
CA VAL A 73 -7.19 4.15 -11.08
C VAL A 73 -7.80 5.00 -9.96
N ASN A 74 -8.97 4.62 -9.43
CA ASN A 74 -9.57 5.35 -8.32
C ASN A 74 -8.69 5.28 -7.06
N SER A 75 -8.16 4.10 -6.70
CA SER A 75 -7.29 3.95 -5.52
C SER A 75 -6.04 4.83 -5.60
N VAL A 76 -5.40 4.92 -6.77
CA VAL A 76 -4.21 5.77 -6.97
C VAL A 76 -4.56 7.26 -6.89
N LEU A 77 -5.71 7.67 -7.40
CA LEU A 77 -6.18 9.05 -7.32
C LEU A 77 -6.53 9.46 -5.88
N CYS A 78 -7.10 8.56 -5.08
CA CYS A 78 -7.40 8.82 -3.67
C CYS A 78 -6.16 9.10 -2.80
N ILE A 79 -5.03 8.47 -3.12
CA ILE A 79 -3.78 8.61 -2.34
C ILE A 79 -2.92 9.79 -2.83
N ARG A 80 -3.11 10.21 -4.07
CA ARG A 80 -2.29 11.27 -4.68
C ARG A 80 -2.41 12.57 -3.87
N LYS A 81 -1.27 13.03 -3.36
CA LYS A 81 -1.06 14.40 -2.91
C LYS A 81 -0.20 15.12 -3.95
N PRO A 82 -0.49 16.37 -4.33
CA PRO A 82 0.20 17.04 -5.44
C PRO A 82 1.70 17.27 -5.18
N GLU A 83 2.11 17.38 -3.92
CA GLU A 83 3.49 17.73 -3.54
C GLU A 83 4.33 16.54 -3.05
N GLU A 84 3.72 15.36 -2.87
CA GLU A 84 4.36 14.18 -2.28
C GLU A 84 4.47 13.03 -3.29
N ALA A 85 5.53 12.24 -3.18
CA ALA A 85 5.63 11.00 -3.94
C ALA A 85 4.51 10.03 -3.52
N ILE A 86 4.03 9.21 -4.47
CA ILE A 86 2.97 8.25 -4.19
C ILE A 86 3.52 7.12 -3.31
N ASP A 87 2.92 6.94 -2.13
CA ASP A 87 3.18 5.80 -1.26
C ASP A 87 2.20 4.65 -1.55
N LEU A 88 2.73 3.51 -2.00
CA LEU A 88 1.93 2.32 -2.33
C LEU A 88 1.51 1.54 -1.07
N PHE A 89 2.16 1.74 0.07
CA PHE A 89 1.76 1.10 1.33
C PHE A 89 0.43 1.63 1.88
N MET A 90 -0.07 2.73 1.32
CA MET A 90 -1.37 3.29 1.64
C MET A 90 -2.53 2.53 0.97
N VAL A 91 -2.27 1.69 -0.06
CA VAL A 91 -3.28 0.77 -0.64
C VAL A 91 -3.05 -0.63 -0.09
N GLU A 92 -4.05 -1.19 0.58
CA GLU A 92 -4.04 -2.59 1.00
C GLU A 92 -4.95 -3.45 0.11
N ILE A 93 -4.47 -4.63 -0.31
CA ILE A 93 -5.26 -5.61 -1.06
C ILE A 93 -5.76 -6.67 -0.08
N MET A 94 -7.02 -6.55 0.35
CA MET A 94 -7.67 -7.55 1.20
C MET A 94 -8.45 -8.57 0.37
N HIS A 95 -8.19 -9.86 0.60
CA HIS A 95 -8.90 -10.93 -0.09
C HIS A 95 -10.22 -11.26 0.61
N MET A 96 -11.31 -10.62 0.16
CA MET A 96 -12.67 -10.92 0.64
C MET A 96 -13.39 -11.90 -0.29
N ARG A 97 -14.31 -12.71 0.27
CA ARG A 97 -15.18 -13.61 -0.51
C ARG A 97 -16.18 -12.86 -1.39
N HIS A 98 -16.59 -11.66 -0.97
CA HIS A 98 -17.46 -10.79 -1.74
C HIS A 98 -16.63 -9.64 -2.30
N LYS A 99 -16.84 -9.34 -3.58
CA LYS A 99 -16.10 -8.31 -4.31
C LYS A 99 -16.75 -6.95 -4.07
N PHE A 100 -16.23 -6.20 -3.11
CA PHE A 100 -16.63 -4.81 -2.85
C PHE A 100 -15.40 -3.91 -2.91
N ASP A 101 -15.59 -2.72 -3.45
CA ASP A 101 -14.62 -1.62 -3.41
C ASP A 101 -15.13 -0.59 -2.40
N VAL A 102 -14.23 -0.08 -1.56
CA VAL A 102 -14.58 0.83 -0.46
C VAL A 102 -13.56 1.96 -0.45
N GLU A 103 -14.04 3.19 -0.57
CA GLU A 103 -13.26 4.41 -0.36
C GLU A 103 -13.08 4.65 1.14
N GLY A 104 -12.28 3.80 1.80
CA GLY A 104 -12.07 3.84 3.23
C GLY A 104 -11.27 2.65 3.77
N LEU A 105 -11.23 2.51 5.09
CA LEU A 105 -10.53 1.43 5.77
C LEU A 105 -11.47 0.27 6.07
N VAL A 106 -11.08 -0.94 5.68
CA VAL A 106 -11.78 -2.18 6.02
C VAL A 106 -11.02 -2.87 7.14
N LEU A 107 -11.72 -3.26 8.20
CA LEU A 107 -11.16 -4.01 9.33
C LEU A 107 -11.89 -5.36 9.44
N ASP A 108 -11.13 -6.45 9.52
CA ASP A 108 -11.66 -7.81 9.68
C ASP A 108 -12.19 -8.09 11.11
N HIS A 109 -12.28 -7.06 11.95
CA HIS A 109 -12.74 -7.15 13.33
C HIS A 109 -14.07 -6.42 13.51
N GLY A 110 -15.07 -7.16 13.97
CA GLY A 110 -16.39 -6.62 14.30
C GLY A 110 -16.54 -6.24 15.78
N SER A 111 -17.77 -5.85 16.13
CA SER A 111 -18.20 -5.57 17.49
C SER A 111 -18.01 -6.78 18.40
N ARG A 112 -17.37 -6.59 19.57
CA ARG A 112 -17.13 -7.63 20.57
C ARG A 112 -18.36 -7.94 21.44
N HIS A 113 -19.29 -6.99 21.56
CA HIS A 113 -20.47 -7.09 22.42
C HIS A 113 -21.77 -7.11 21.57
N PRO A 114 -22.75 -7.97 21.89
CA PRO A 114 -24.01 -8.06 21.12
C PRO A 114 -24.85 -6.78 21.17
N ASP A 115 -24.82 -6.04 22.29
CA ASP A 115 -25.59 -4.79 22.44
C ASP A 115 -24.92 -3.57 21.78
N MET A 116 -23.75 -3.74 21.16
CA MET A 116 -23.09 -2.68 20.41
C MET A 116 -23.75 -2.50 19.03
N LYS A 117 -23.97 -1.25 18.62
CA LYS A 117 -24.61 -0.93 17.33
C LYS A 117 -23.79 -1.49 16.17
N ARG A 118 -24.45 -2.21 15.25
CA ARG A 118 -23.81 -2.77 14.03
C ARG A 118 -23.59 -1.75 12.92
N ARG A 119 -24.34 -0.65 12.94
CA ARG A 119 -24.24 0.45 11.96
C ARG A 119 -24.28 1.77 12.73
N ALA A 120 -23.33 2.64 12.42
CA ALA A 120 -23.26 4.00 12.93
C ALA A 120 -22.99 4.94 11.74
N GLU A 121 -23.68 6.07 11.72
CA GLU A 121 -23.49 7.14 10.74
C GLU A 121 -22.95 8.36 11.49
N ASN A 122 -22.05 9.13 10.87
CA ASN A 122 -21.40 10.30 11.50
C ASN A 122 -20.72 9.98 12.85
N CYS A 123 -19.96 8.89 12.90
CA CYS A 123 -19.21 8.49 14.09
C CYS A 123 -17.78 9.05 14.09
N PHE A 124 -17.25 9.28 15.29
CA PHE A 124 -15.83 9.54 15.49
C PHE A 124 -15.13 8.20 15.75
N ILE A 125 -14.05 7.94 15.00
CA ILE A 125 -13.24 6.72 15.14
C ILE A 125 -12.09 7.02 16.11
N LEU A 126 -12.03 6.28 17.21
CA LEU A 126 -10.94 6.36 18.16
C LEU A 126 -9.91 5.26 17.87
N THR A 127 -8.73 5.65 17.40
CA THR A 127 -7.60 4.74 17.21
C THR A 127 -6.69 4.81 18.44
N CYS A 128 -6.69 3.77 19.27
CA CYS A 128 -5.84 3.67 20.46
C CYS A 128 -4.97 2.43 20.41
N ASN A 129 -3.66 2.60 20.63
CA ASN A 129 -2.73 1.50 20.88
C ASN A 129 -2.52 1.32 22.40
N VAL A 130 -3.62 1.15 23.13
CA VAL A 130 -3.61 0.96 24.59
C VAL A 130 -4.55 -0.17 24.95
N SER A 131 -4.09 -1.08 25.81
CA SER A 131 -4.92 -2.15 26.36
C SER A 131 -5.95 -1.55 27.32
N LEU A 132 -7.23 -1.80 27.09
CA LEU A 132 -8.32 -1.39 28.00
C LEU A 132 -8.54 -2.39 29.15
N GLU A 133 -7.49 -3.12 29.51
CA GLU A 133 -7.50 -4.11 30.57
C GLU A 133 -6.78 -3.60 31.80
N TYR A 134 -7.08 -4.19 32.96
CA TYR A 134 -6.33 -3.91 34.17
C TYR A 134 -4.93 -4.52 34.08
N GLU A 135 -3.94 -3.68 33.77
CA GLU A 135 -2.55 -4.09 33.82
C GLU A 135 -2.07 -4.17 35.28
N LYS A 136 -1.88 -5.40 35.77
CA LYS A 136 -1.15 -5.63 37.02
C LYS A 136 0.31 -5.24 36.79
N ARG A 137 0.77 -4.22 37.51
CA ARG A 137 2.20 -3.91 37.57
C ARG A 137 2.96 -5.14 38.07
N ILE A 138 4.07 -5.49 37.41
CA ILE A 138 4.96 -6.63 37.71
C ILE A 138 5.58 -6.57 39.12
N PHE A 139 5.34 -5.53 39.91
CA PHE A 139 5.59 -5.61 41.35
C PHE A 139 4.65 -6.66 41.94
N LEU A 140 5.26 -7.73 42.43
CA LEU A 140 4.66 -8.91 43.02
C LEU A 140 3.84 -8.52 44.28
N LEU A 141 2.71 -7.85 44.08
CA LEU A 141 1.69 -7.60 45.08
C LEU A 141 1.02 -8.93 45.35
N LYS A 142 1.63 -9.67 46.27
CA LYS A 142 1.02 -10.83 46.89
C LYS A 142 -0.16 -10.30 47.70
N CYS A 143 -1.36 -10.26 47.09
CA CYS A 143 -2.60 -10.02 47.81
C CYS A 143 -2.76 -11.15 48.83
N ARG A 144 -2.30 -10.93 50.05
CA ARG A 144 -2.58 -11.80 51.18
C ARG A 144 -3.98 -11.43 51.66
N ALA A 145 -4.94 -12.32 51.43
CA ALA A 145 -6.25 -12.18 52.05
C ALA A 145 -6.09 -12.44 53.55
N GLU A 146 -5.99 -11.37 54.34
CA GLU A 146 -6.16 -11.46 55.80
C GLU A 146 -7.65 -11.27 56.08
N GLY A 147 -8.27 -12.27 56.70
CA GLY A 147 -9.66 -12.21 57.13
C GLY A 147 -9.82 -11.11 58.18
N GLY A 148 -10.48 -10.02 57.79
CA GLY A 148 -10.83 -8.90 58.66
C GLY A 148 -10.83 -7.58 57.89
N ASN A 149 -11.95 -6.84 57.98
CA ASN A 149 -12.25 -5.60 57.25
C ASN A 149 -11.06 -4.64 57.07
N GLY A 150 -10.49 -4.62 55.86
CA GLY A 150 -9.50 -3.62 55.42
C GLY A 150 -8.41 -4.18 54.51
N CYS A 151 -8.51 -3.93 53.21
CA CYS A 151 -7.47 -4.32 52.25
C CYS A 151 -6.36 -3.26 52.23
N SER A 152 -5.29 -3.47 53.01
CA SER A 152 -4.10 -2.60 53.01
C SER A 152 -3.07 -3.10 52.01
N LEU A 153 -2.85 -2.34 50.93
CA LEU A 153 -1.80 -2.59 49.94
C LEU A 153 -0.45 -2.14 50.51
N LYS A 154 0.31 -3.06 51.12
CA LYS A 154 1.73 -2.79 51.43
C LYS A 154 2.62 -3.25 50.28
N ALA A 155 3.28 -2.29 49.63
CA ALA A 155 4.37 -2.56 48.71
C ALA A 155 5.61 -2.99 49.50
N SER A 156 5.99 -4.26 49.44
CA SER A 156 7.31 -4.68 49.92
C SER A 156 8.34 -4.35 48.86
N GLY A 157 9.10 -3.28 49.06
CA GLY A 157 10.34 -3.01 48.33
C GLY A 157 11.47 -3.92 48.81
N ARG A 158 12.39 -4.28 47.91
CA ARG A 158 13.76 -4.62 48.28
C ARG A 158 14.58 -3.33 48.24
#